data_AF-A0A7C5KK63-F1
#
_entry.id   AF-A0A7C5KK63-F1
#
_cell.length_a   1.000
_cell.length_b   1.000
_cell.length_c   1.000
_cell.angle_alpha   90.00
_cell.angle_beta   90.00
_cell.angle_gamma   90.00
#
_symmetry.space_group_name_H-M   'P 1'
#
loop_
_entity.id
_entity.type
_entity.pdbx_description
1 polymer ?
#
loop_
_entity_poly.entity_id
_entity_poly.type
_entity_poly.pdbx_seq_one_letter_code
_entity_poly.pdbx_strand_id
1 'polypeptide(L)'
;MSTDDHLLPEELDRLQSALVEHMQEAGSMPLDAAHGFLTATAAHPDRIAPEGARARVLGTLPEDSGIAPLLRRFHEQLLRDLERGDYGPLIMQMPREDGSMLPLPYGWCEGYVLGLNTAGEDLRDRAAADPEAAARLTPIFAFLMYDEQQMFAPPDEAAHREAVGELGEAAVWLHRWWRGEAA
;
A
#
# COMPACT_ATOMS: atom_id res chain seq x y z
N MET A 1 -9.84 16.41 17.42
CA MET A 1 -8.77 15.54 16.89
C MET A 1 -7.46 16.17 17.30
N SER A 2 -6.61 15.47 18.05
CA SER A 2 -5.30 16.00 18.44
C SER A 2 -4.36 15.83 17.25
N THR A 3 -3.58 16.87 16.93
CA THR A 3 -2.59 16.91 15.85
C THR A 3 -1.41 15.95 16.07
N ASP A 4 -1.32 15.30 17.24
CA ASP A 4 -0.24 14.38 17.64
C ASP A 4 -0.27 13.00 16.93
N ASP A 5 -1.41 12.58 16.38
CA ASP A 5 -1.58 11.22 15.87
C ASP A 5 -1.14 11.03 14.41
N HIS A 6 -0.96 12.12 13.66
CA HIS A 6 -0.49 12.09 12.28
C HIS A 6 1.01 12.35 12.22
N LEU A 7 1.69 11.78 11.23
CA LEU A 7 3.05 12.19 10.91
C LEU A 7 3.03 13.60 10.31
N LEU A 8 3.95 14.45 10.76
CA LEU A 8 4.23 15.72 10.11
C LEU A 8 4.91 15.48 8.75
N PRO A 9 4.84 16.42 7.80
CA PRO A 9 5.50 16.28 6.49
C PRO A 9 6.99 15.92 6.60
N GLU A 10 7.71 16.55 7.53
CA GLU A 10 9.13 16.30 7.74
C GLU A 10 9.39 14.89 8.31
N GLU A 11 8.46 14.36 9.09
CA GLU A 11 8.54 12.99 9.62
C GLU A 11 8.25 11.95 8.52
N LEU A 12 7.31 12.26 7.62
CA LEU A 12 7.00 11.42 6.47
C LEU A 12 8.18 11.38 5.49
N ASP A 13 8.80 12.53 5.21
CA ASP A 13 9.99 12.64 4.37
C ASP A 13 11.18 11.89 4.97
N ARG A 14 11.35 11.98 6.30
CA ARG A 14 12.37 11.20 7.01
C ARG A 14 12.13 9.71 6.92
N LEU A 15 10.89 9.27 7.11
CA LEU A 15 10.50 7.85 6.98
C LEU A 15 10.77 7.34 5.56
N GLN A 16 10.30 8.06 4.54
CA GLN A 16 10.51 7.71 3.13
C GLN A 16 11.99 7.65 2.77
N SER A 17 12.76 8.70 3.11
CA SER A 17 14.19 8.77 2.78
C SER A 17 14.95 7.60 3.38
N ALA A 18 14.75 7.30 4.67
CA ALA A 18 15.45 6.19 5.32
C ALA A 18 15.07 4.82 4.73
N LEU A 19 13.80 4.60 4.38
CA LEU A 19 13.35 3.36 3.77
C LEU A 19 13.94 3.15 2.37
N VAL A 20 14.06 4.21 1.57
CA VAL A 20 14.64 4.16 0.22
C VAL A 20 16.16 4.00 0.27
N GLU A 21 16.85 4.78 1.11
CA GLU A 21 18.32 4.75 1.25
C GLU A 21 18.84 3.34 1.61
N HIS A 22 18.07 2.59 2.40
CA HIS A 22 18.44 1.25 2.85
C HIS A 22 17.73 0.11 2.10
N MET A 23 16.96 0.39 1.05
CA MET A 23 16.16 -0.62 0.34
C MET A 23 16.99 -1.81 -0.15
N GLN A 24 18.17 -1.55 -0.72
CA GLN A 24 19.03 -2.60 -1.29
C GLN A 24 19.81 -3.37 -0.23
N GLU A 25 20.29 -2.68 0.82
CA GLU A 25 21.17 -3.27 1.84
C GLU A 25 20.37 -3.99 2.93
N ALA A 26 19.28 -3.36 3.38
CA ALA A 26 18.46 -3.84 4.48
C ALA A 26 17.19 -4.57 4.01
N GLY A 27 16.86 -4.51 2.71
CA GLY A 27 15.62 -5.08 2.19
C GLY A 27 14.36 -4.34 2.66
N SER A 28 14.50 -3.07 3.05
CA SER A 28 13.37 -2.21 3.40
C SER A 28 12.48 -1.94 2.21
N MET A 29 11.21 -1.63 2.47
CA MET A 29 10.25 -1.26 1.42
C MET A 29 10.16 0.25 1.29
N PRO A 30 10.15 0.83 0.07
CA PRO A 30 9.78 2.22 -0.12
C PRO A 30 8.36 2.46 0.41
N LEU A 31 8.04 3.70 0.82
CA LEU A 31 6.85 3.95 1.64
C LEU A 31 5.53 3.67 0.90
N ASP A 32 5.47 3.85 -0.42
CA ASP A 32 4.31 3.49 -1.25
C ASP A 32 4.07 1.98 -1.25
N ALA A 33 5.11 1.17 -1.44
CA ALA A 33 5.05 -0.28 -1.31
C ALA A 33 4.75 -0.73 0.12
N ALA A 34 5.35 -0.09 1.13
CA ALA A 34 5.04 -0.35 2.53
C ALA A 34 3.56 -0.09 2.82
N HIS A 35 3.00 1.02 2.31
CA HIS A 35 1.58 1.35 2.48
C HIS A 35 0.68 0.29 1.85
N GLY A 36 0.98 -0.20 0.64
CA GLY A 36 0.26 -1.30 0.00
C GLY A 36 0.33 -2.60 0.81
N PHE A 37 1.53 -2.98 1.25
CA PHE A 37 1.76 -4.18 2.06
C PHE A 37 1.01 -4.14 3.39
N LEU A 38 1.09 -3.03 4.11
CA LEU A 38 0.38 -2.85 5.38
C LEU A 38 -1.14 -2.86 5.17
N THR A 39 -1.62 -2.30 4.06
CA THR A 39 -3.05 -2.35 3.71
C THR A 39 -3.55 -3.77 3.50
N ALA A 40 -2.85 -4.59 2.73
CA ALA A 40 -3.24 -5.97 2.48
C ALA A 40 -3.19 -6.84 3.75
N THR A 41 -2.20 -6.60 4.62
CA THR A 41 -2.01 -7.40 5.84
C THR A 41 -2.92 -6.97 7.00
N ALA A 42 -3.45 -5.74 6.98
CA ALA A 42 -4.33 -5.20 8.01
C ALA A 42 -5.58 -6.05 8.30
N ALA A 43 -6.10 -6.76 7.29
CA ALA A 43 -7.27 -7.62 7.45
C ALA A 43 -6.94 -9.02 8.01
N HIS A 44 -5.66 -9.33 8.23
CA HIS A 44 -5.18 -10.66 8.59
C HIS A 44 -4.25 -10.67 9.82
N PRO A 45 -4.63 -10.04 10.95
CA PRO A 45 -3.77 -9.94 12.13
C PRO A 45 -3.37 -11.31 12.72
N ASP A 46 -4.21 -12.33 12.54
CA ASP A 46 -3.92 -13.71 12.98
C ASP A 46 -2.89 -14.43 12.11
N ARG A 47 -2.66 -13.94 10.88
CA ARG A 47 -1.63 -14.47 9.95
C ARG A 47 -0.34 -13.71 10.08
N ILE A 48 -0.44 -12.37 10.16
CA ILE A 48 0.69 -11.47 10.23
C ILE A 48 0.36 -10.41 11.29
N ALA A 49 1.00 -10.53 12.46
CA ALA A 49 0.86 -9.54 13.51
C ALA A 49 1.37 -8.16 13.02
N PRO A 50 0.79 -7.04 13.50
CA PRO A 50 1.23 -5.70 13.10
C PRO A 50 2.73 -5.45 13.28
N GLU A 51 3.32 -6.01 14.33
CA GLU A 51 4.76 -5.98 14.59
C GLU A 51 5.55 -6.70 13.51
N GLY A 52 5.09 -7.88 13.10
CA GLY A 52 5.70 -8.67 12.03
C GLY A 52 5.59 -7.98 10.67
N ALA A 53 4.45 -7.36 10.38
CA ALA A 53 4.27 -6.57 9.17
C ALA A 53 5.23 -5.36 9.13
N ARG A 54 5.36 -4.62 10.23
CA ARG A 54 6.33 -3.51 10.34
C ARG A 54 7.78 -3.99 10.24
N ALA A 55 8.12 -5.11 10.87
CA ALA A 55 9.45 -5.70 10.76
C ALA A 55 9.78 -6.06 9.30
N ARG A 56 8.81 -6.60 8.55
CA ARG A 56 8.98 -6.89 7.13
C ARG A 56 9.21 -5.62 6.28
N VAL A 57 8.56 -4.50 6.61
CA VAL A 57 8.76 -3.20 5.96
C VAL A 57 10.14 -2.62 6.28
N LEU A 58 10.59 -2.72 7.54
CA LEU A 58 11.90 -2.22 7.97
C LEU A 58 13.07 -3.08 7.47
N GLY A 59 12.82 -4.35 7.15
CA GLY A 59 13.90 -5.28 6.82
C GLY A 59 14.91 -5.38 7.96
N THR A 60 16.18 -5.15 7.68
CA THR A 60 17.27 -5.16 8.68
C THR A 60 17.77 -3.78 9.07
N LEU A 61 16.93 -2.73 8.96
CA LEU A 61 17.32 -1.40 9.44
C LEU A 61 17.72 -1.44 10.93
N PRO A 62 18.75 -0.68 11.36
CA PRO A 62 19.12 -0.59 12.76
C PRO A 62 17.97 -0.07 13.63
N GLU A 63 17.76 -0.68 14.79
CA GLU A 63 16.71 -0.29 15.74
C GLU A 63 16.88 1.16 16.25
N ASP A 64 18.12 1.64 16.33
CA ASP A 64 18.48 2.98 16.80
C ASP A 64 18.33 4.08 15.73
N SER A 65 17.94 3.73 14.51
CA SER A 65 17.66 4.69 13.41
C SER A 65 16.53 5.69 13.73
N GLY A 66 15.68 5.36 14.71
CA GLY A 66 14.49 6.14 15.07
C GLY A 66 13.35 6.06 14.03
N ILE A 67 13.44 5.13 13.08
CA ILE A 67 12.44 4.97 12.00
C ILE A 67 11.26 4.11 12.44
N ALA A 68 11.49 3.08 13.27
CA ALA A 68 10.44 2.19 13.74
C ALA A 68 9.26 2.91 14.45
N PRO A 69 9.49 3.93 15.30
CA PRO A 69 8.38 4.70 15.89
C PRO A 69 7.56 5.48 14.85
N LEU A 70 8.19 6.01 13.79
CA LEU A 70 7.50 6.72 12.71
C LEU A 70 6.64 5.75 11.91
N LEU A 71 7.19 4.59 11.54
CA LEU A 71 6.45 3.54 10.85
C LEU A 71 5.28 3.01 11.68
N ARG A 72 5.44 2.91 13.01
CA ARG A 72 4.34 2.52 13.90
C ARG A 72 3.20 3.53 13.83
N ARG A 73 3.47 4.83 13.97
CA ARG A 73 2.45 5.89 13.86
C ARG A 73 1.79 5.91 12.48
N PHE A 74 2.59 5.74 11.42
CA PHE A 74 2.08 5.62 10.05
C PHE A 74 1.12 4.45 9.89
N HIS A 75 1.49 3.26 10.38
CA HIS A 75 0.64 2.07 10.31
C HIS A 75 -0.63 2.23 11.16
N GLU A 76 -0.53 2.79 12.37
CA GLU A 76 -1.70 3.09 13.21
C GLU A 76 -2.67 4.06 12.53
N GLN A 77 -2.14 5.06 11.80
CA GLN A 77 -2.96 5.97 11.00
C GLN A 77 -3.67 5.25 9.85
N LEU A 78 -2.94 4.44 9.09
CA LEU A 78 -3.48 3.62 8.00
C LEU A 78 -4.65 2.75 8.48
N LEU A 79 -4.51 2.07 9.62
CA LEU A 79 -5.56 1.22 10.18
C LEU A 79 -6.83 2.03 10.52
N ARG A 80 -6.67 3.20 11.14
CA ARG A 80 -7.81 4.10 11.44
C ARG A 80 -8.53 4.56 10.17
N ASP A 81 -7.79 4.87 9.12
CA ASP A 81 -8.36 5.34 7.86
C ASP A 81 -9.12 4.23 7.13
N LEU A 82 -8.60 3.00 7.13
CA LEU A 82 -9.32 1.82 6.61
C LEU A 82 -10.62 1.57 7.38
N GLU A 83 -10.57 1.60 8.71
CA GLU A 83 -11.75 1.39 9.57
C GLU A 83 -12.85 2.43 9.29
N ARG A 84 -12.47 3.71 9.17
CA ARG A 84 -13.40 4.81 8.88
C ARG A 84 -13.88 4.83 7.43
N GLY A 85 -13.13 4.23 6.51
CA GLY A 85 -13.35 4.36 5.07
C GLY A 85 -12.87 5.69 4.50
N ASP A 86 -12.08 6.48 5.26
CA ASP A 86 -11.44 7.73 4.83
C ASP A 86 -10.08 7.47 4.17
N TYR A 87 -9.87 6.25 3.66
CA TYR A 87 -8.60 5.74 3.17
C TYR A 87 -8.33 6.14 1.72
N GLY A 88 -7.09 6.52 1.44
CA GLY A 88 -6.55 6.66 0.09
C GLY A 88 -5.18 5.99 -0.02
N PRO A 89 -4.88 5.26 -1.10
CA PRO A 89 -3.56 4.66 -1.29
C PRO A 89 -2.50 5.77 -1.42
N LEU A 90 -1.34 5.55 -0.81
CA LEU A 90 -0.16 6.38 -1.02
C LEU A 90 0.40 6.10 -2.42
N ILE A 91 0.12 6.99 -3.36
CA ILE A 91 0.47 6.87 -4.78
C ILE A 91 1.50 7.93 -5.13
N MET A 92 2.64 7.51 -5.68
CA MET A 92 3.65 8.44 -6.19
C MET A 92 3.10 9.25 -7.37
N GLN A 93 3.59 10.46 -7.54
CA GLN A 93 3.12 11.36 -8.60
C GLN A 93 4.30 11.82 -9.45
N MET A 94 4.14 11.81 -10.77
CA MET A 94 5.13 12.31 -11.71
C MET A 94 4.59 13.52 -12.47
N PRO A 95 5.32 14.66 -12.50
CA PRO A 95 4.90 15.82 -13.25
C PRO A 95 4.88 15.56 -14.76
N ARG A 96 3.87 16.07 -15.46
CA ARG A 96 3.75 16.10 -16.91
C ARG A 96 4.08 17.48 -17.47
N GLU A 97 4.41 17.54 -18.77
CA GLU A 97 4.73 18.78 -19.46
C GLU A 97 3.55 19.77 -19.51
N ASP A 98 2.31 19.25 -19.51
CA ASP A 98 1.08 20.03 -19.48
C ASP A 98 0.72 20.58 -18.08
N GLY A 99 1.57 20.33 -17.07
CA GLY A 99 1.38 20.72 -15.68
C GLY A 99 0.48 19.79 -14.88
N SER A 100 -0.08 18.73 -15.48
CA SER A 100 -0.78 17.68 -14.75
C SER A 100 0.20 16.75 -14.00
N MET A 101 -0.32 15.95 -13.08
CA MET A 101 0.46 14.92 -12.35
C MET A 101 -0.02 13.54 -12.77
N LEU A 102 0.86 12.67 -13.25
CA LEU A 102 0.57 11.27 -13.51
C LEU A 102 0.69 10.46 -12.21
N PRO A 103 -0.36 9.76 -11.77
CA PRO A 103 -0.24 8.83 -10.65
C PRO A 103 0.56 7.58 -11.04
N LEU A 104 1.44 7.13 -10.17
CA LEU A 104 2.28 5.94 -10.31
C LEU A 104 1.90 4.92 -9.22
N PRO A 105 0.90 4.04 -9.47
CA PRO A 105 0.37 3.15 -8.44
C PRO A 105 1.24 1.92 -8.15
N TYR A 106 2.29 1.71 -8.94
CA TYR A 106 2.96 0.43 -9.07
C TYR A 106 3.59 -0.06 -7.77
N GLY A 107 4.29 0.80 -7.03
CA GLY A 107 4.87 0.42 -5.74
C GLY A 107 3.80 0.00 -4.74
N TRP A 108 2.71 0.75 -4.63
CA TRP A 108 1.56 0.38 -3.79
C TRP A 108 0.94 -0.96 -4.21
N CYS A 109 0.71 -1.18 -5.50
CA CYS A 109 0.14 -2.44 -6.02
C CYS A 109 1.08 -3.63 -5.75
N GLU A 110 2.39 -3.45 -5.93
CA GLU A 110 3.41 -4.47 -5.64
C GLU A 110 3.39 -4.84 -4.15
N GLY A 111 3.38 -3.82 -3.29
CA GLY A 111 3.26 -3.98 -1.85
C GLY A 111 2.01 -4.75 -1.45
N TYR A 112 0.86 -4.38 -2.01
CA TYR A 112 -0.43 -5.03 -1.72
C TYR A 112 -0.40 -6.52 -2.08
N VAL A 113 0.07 -6.86 -3.29
CA VAL A 113 0.17 -8.25 -3.73
C VAL A 113 1.17 -9.04 -2.90
N LEU A 114 2.30 -8.43 -2.52
CA LEU A 114 3.23 -9.05 -1.58
C LEU A 114 2.58 -9.34 -0.22
N GLY A 115 1.79 -8.41 0.31
CA GLY A 115 1.06 -8.59 1.57
C GLY A 115 0.07 -9.74 1.50
N LEU A 116 -0.71 -9.81 0.41
CA LEU A 116 -1.63 -10.90 0.15
C LEU A 116 -0.91 -12.26 0.03
N ASN A 117 0.21 -12.30 -0.69
CA ASN A 117 1.03 -13.50 -0.82
C ASN A 117 1.61 -13.95 0.53
N THR A 118 2.01 -12.99 1.38
CA THR A 118 2.56 -13.26 2.71
C THR A 118 1.49 -13.81 3.66
N ALA A 119 0.23 -13.38 3.50
CA ALA A 119 -0.86 -13.78 4.38
C ALA A 119 -1.28 -15.26 4.20
N GLY A 120 -1.11 -15.81 3.00
CA GLY A 120 -1.31 -17.23 2.72
C GLY A 120 -1.98 -17.51 1.37
N GLU A 121 -1.65 -18.64 0.77
CA GLU A 121 -2.23 -19.09 -0.50
C GLU A 121 -3.74 -19.36 -0.39
N ASP A 122 -4.19 -19.90 0.74
CA ASP A 122 -5.60 -20.18 1.01
C ASP A 122 -6.48 -18.93 0.98
N LEU A 123 -5.93 -17.78 1.40
CA LEU A 123 -6.63 -16.50 1.28
C LEU A 123 -6.74 -16.11 -0.19
N ARG A 124 -5.68 -16.19 -0.98
CA ARG A 124 -5.75 -15.89 -2.43
C ARG A 124 -6.80 -16.73 -3.13
N ASP A 125 -6.84 -18.02 -2.83
CA ASP A 125 -7.84 -18.94 -3.41
C ASP A 125 -9.26 -18.54 -3.03
N ARG A 126 -9.47 -18.13 -1.77
CA ARG A 126 -10.77 -17.62 -1.31
C ARG A 126 -11.19 -16.35 -2.05
N ALA A 127 -10.28 -15.38 -2.24
CA ALA A 127 -10.59 -14.17 -2.99
C ALA A 127 -10.84 -14.45 -4.47
N ALA A 128 -10.12 -15.40 -5.07
CA ALA A 128 -10.34 -15.80 -6.45
C ALA A 128 -11.68 -16.53 -6.66
N ALA A 129 -12.17 -17.23 -5.63
CA ALA A 129 -13.46 -17.93 -5.68
C ALA A 129 -14.68 -17.01 -5.50
N ASP A 130 -14.49 -15.79 -4.98
CA ASP A 130 -15.54 -14.79 -4.83
C ASP A 130 -15.49 -13.79 -6.00
N PRO A 131 -16.53 -13.72 -6.86
CA PRO A 131 -16.50 -12.83 -8.03
C PRO A 131 -16.34 -11.34 -7.69
N GLU A 132 -16.88 -10.88 -6.57
CA GLU A 132 -16.79 -9.47 -6.18
C GLU A 132 -15.39 -9.15 -5.66
N ALA A 133 -14.82 -10.03 -4.83
CA ALA A 133 -13.44 -9.87 -4.37
C ALA A 133 -12.44 -9.95 -5.53
N ALA A 134 -12.63 -10.90 -6.45
CA ALA A 134 -11.82 -11.03 -7.64
C ALA A 134 -11.90 -9.78 -8.53
N ALA A 135 -13.09 -9.20 -8.70
CA ALA A 135 -13.27 -7.95 -9.44
C ALA A 135 -12.50 -6.79 -8.79
N ARG A 136 -12.51 -6.67 -7.45
CA ARG A 136 -11.75 -5.61 -6.74
C ARG A 136 -10.23 -5.82 -6.75
N LEU A 137 -9.76 -7.06 -6.85
CA LEU A 137 -8.33 -7.35 -7.01
C LEU A 137 -7.83 -7.13 -8.46
N THR A 138 -8.73 -7.18 -9.44
CA THR A 138 -8.39 -7.05 -10.87
C THR A 138 -7.55 -5.80 -11.19
N PRO A 139 -7.95 -4.56 -10.80
CA PRO A 139 -7.14 -3.37 -11.10
C PRO A 139 -5.76 -3.42 -10.43
N ILE A 140 -5.65 -3.98 -9.21
CA ILE A 140 -4.38 -4.12 -8.49
C ILE A 140 -3.42 -5.01 -9.29
N PHE A 141 -3.90 -6.17 -9.76
CA PHE A 141 -3.10 -7.07 -10.59
C PHE A 141 -2.79 -6.49 -11.98
N ALA A 142 -3.73 -5.76 -12.58
CA ALA A 142 -3.54 -5.16 -13.90
C ALA A 142 -2.37 -4.18 -13.94
N PHE A 143 -2.18 -3.38 -12.88
CA PHE A 143 -1.02 -2.47 -12.78
C PHE A 143 0.33 -3.18 -12.72
N LEU A 144 0.37 -4.45 -12.29
CA LEU A 144 1.60 -5.24 -12.27
C LEU A 144 1.97 -5.83 -13.64
N MET A 145 1.09 -5.70 -14.64
CA MET A 145 1.33 -6.18 -16.01
C MET A 145 1.99 -5.13 -16.91
N TYR A 146 2.16 -3.90 -16.40
CA TYR A 146 2.80 -2.82 -17.14
C TYR A 146 4.31 -3.08 -17.23
N ASP A 147 4.88 -2.88 -18.42
CA ASP A 147 6.34 -2.80 -18.55
C ASP A 147 6.86 -1.45 -18.04
N GLU A 148 8.19 -1.34 -17.85
CA GLU A 148 8.82 -0.13 -17.33
C GLU A 148 8.51 1.12 -18.17
N GLN A 149 8.35 1.00 -19.49
CA GLN A 149 8.05 2.15 -20.33
C GLN A 149 6.60 2.59 -20.15
N GLN A 150 5.67 1.63 -20.14
CA GLN A 150 4.26 1.86 -19.90
C GLN A 150 4.01 2.45 -18.52
N MET A 151 4.85 2.14 -17.53
CA MET A 151 4.74 2.71 -16.19
C MET A 151 4.78 4.25 -16.21
N PHE A 152 5.63 4.83 -17.05
CA PHE A 152 5.82 6.28 -17.18
C PHE A 152 5.09 6.89 -18.38
N ALA A 153 4.64 6.07 -19.32
CA ALA A 153 3.90 6.48 -20.52
C ALA A 153 2.77 5.47 -20.80
N PRO A 154 1.71 5.46 -19.98
CA PRO A 154 0.63 4.50 -20.15
C PRO A 154 -0.04 4.71 -21.51
N PRO A 155 -0.44 3.63 -22.21
CA PRO A 155 -1.02 3.74 -23.55
C PRO A 155 -2.33 4.53 -23.58
N ASP A 156 -3.07 4.53 -22.46
CA ASP A 156 -4.26 5.36 -22.23
C ASP A 156 -4.15 6.00 -20.84
N GLU A 157 -3.75 7.28 -20.78
CA GLU A 157 -3.62 8.00 -19.51
C GLU A 157 -4.96 8.21 -18.79
N ALA A 158 -6.06 8.33 -19.54
CA ALA A 158 -7.37 8.60 -18.94
C ALA A 158 -7.88 7.35 -18.22
N ALA A 159 -7.84 6.20 -18.90
CA ALA A 159 -8.17 4.91 -18.30
C ALA A 159 -7.22 4.56 -17.14
N HIS A 160 -5.93 4.90 -17.26
CA HIS A 160 -4.96 4.74 -16.17
C HIS A 160 -5.37 5.51 -14.91
N ARG A 161 -5.74 6.79 -15.05
CA ARG A 161 -6.17 7.65 -13.93
C ARG A 161 -7.46 7.17 -13.30
N GLU A 162 -8.42 6.74 -14.12
CA GLU A 162 -9.68 6.15 -13.65
C GLU A 162 -9.40 4.90 -12.81
N ALA A 163 -8.61 3.96 -13.32
CA ALA A 163 -8.24 2.74 -12.61
C ALA A 163 -7.48 3.02 -11.29
N VAL A 164 -6.61 4.04 -11.26
CA VAL A 164 -5.97 4.45 -9.98
C VAL A 164 -7.01 4.98 -8.99
N GLY A 165 -8.00 5.74 -9.46
CA GLY A 165 -9.08 6.27 -8.63
C GLY A 165 -9.90 5.20 -7.92
N GLU A 166 -10.01 4.01 -8.51
CA GLU A 166 -10.75 2.87 -7.93
C GLU A 166 -10.00 2.14 -6.81
N LEU A 167 -8.66 2.28 -6.72
CA LEU A 167 -7.83 1.50 -5.80
C LEU A 167 -8.19 1.73 -4.33
N GLY A 168 -8.54 2.97 -3.96
CA GLY A 168 -8.92 3.30 -2.58
C GLY A 168 -10.21 2.60 -2.15
N GLU A 169 -11.25 2.68 -2.97
CA GLU A 169 -12.52 2.00 -2.70
C GLU A 169 -12.34 0.48 -2.70
N ALA A 170 -11.59 -0.06 -3.65
CA ALA A 170 -11.27 -1.48 -3.70
C ALA A 170 -10.55 -1.96 -2.44
N ALA A 171 -9.58 -1.20 -1.93
CA ALA A 171 -8.84 -1.53 -0.72
C ALA A 171 -9.74 -1.55 0.53
N VAL A 172 -10.58 -0.52 0.71
CA VAL A 172 -11.54 -0.46 1.84
C VAL A 172 -12.54 -1.60 1.76
N TRP A 173 -13.09 -1.87 0.56
CA TRP A 173 -14.04 -2.95 0.36
C TRP A 173 -13.40 -4.30 0.68
N LEU A 174 -12.22 -4.59 0.14
CA LEU A 174 -11.50 -5.83 0.39
C LEU A 174 -11.17 -6.00 1.88
N HIS A 175 -10.72 -4.93 2.55
CA HIS A 175 -10.46 -4.95 3.99
C HIS A 175 -11.70 -5.38 4.79
N ARG A 176 -12.87 -4.81 4.49
CA ARG A 176 -14.14 -5.17 5.14
C ARG A 176 -14.59 -6.59 4.77
N TRP A 177 -14.49 -6.96 3.50
CA TRP A 177 -14.86 -8.30 3.03
C TRP A 177 -14.05 -9.39 3.71
N TRP A 178 -12.74 -9.19 3.89
CA TRP A 178 -11.89 -10.12 4.62
C TRP A 178 -12.34 -10.34 6.06
N ARG A 179 -12.80 -9.28 6.71
CA ARG A 179 -13.31 -9.27 8.09
C ARG A 179 -14.75 -9.76 8.22
N GLY A 180 -15.42 -10.07 7.11
CA GLY A 180 -16.84 -10.45 7.09
C GLY A 180 -17.78 -9.26 7.33
N GLU A 181 -17.31 -8.04 7.06
CA GLU A 181 -18.01 -6.77 7.27
C GLU A 181 -18.48 -6.14 5.95
N ALA A 182 -18.22 -6.75 4.80
CA ALA A 182 -18.76 -6.30 3.53
C ALA A 182 -20.26 -6.60 3.46
N ALA A 183 -21.04 -5.61 3.03
CA ALA A 183 -22.47 -5.70 2.77
C ALA A 183 -22.74 -5.80 1.27
#